data_AF-A0A2G5VUY8-F1
#
_entry.id   AF-A0A2G5VUY8-F1
#
_cell.length_a   1.000
_cell.length_b   1.000
_cell.length_c   1.000
_cell.angle_alpha   90.00
_cell.angle_beta   90.00
_cell.angle_gamma   90.00
#
_symmetry.space_group_name_H-M   'P 1'
#
loop_
_entity.id
_entity.type
_entity.pdbx_description
1 polymer ?
#
loop_
_entity_poly.entity_id
_entity_poly.type
_entity_poly.pdbx_seq_one_letter_code
_entity_poly.pdbx_strand_id
1 'polypeptide(L)'
;MILSKYPLVVQKEILDHMIYVDLLRLSFMSKNMKKLVALAQKKRFKSIRSIEYHYDRKDGKCRVYILDEHTPDNKKRLSGTWIMEIVDRSQDG
;
A
#
# COMPACT_ATOMS: atom_id res chain seq x y z
N MET A 1 17.82 1.91 -12.50
CA MET A 1 16.35 1.94 -12.62
C MET A 1 15.95 3.23 -13.32
N ILE A 2 14.88 3.25 -14.10
CA ILE A 2 14.45 4.44 -14.86
C ILE A 2 14.02 5.58 -13.91
N LEU A 3 13.37 5.25 -12.78
CA LEU A 3 12.86 6.24 -11.82
C LEU A 3 13.96 7.16 -11.26
N SER A 4 15.16 6.61 -11.00
CA SER A 4 16.29 7.38 -10.44
C SER A 4 16.91 8.35 -11.43
N LYS A 5 16.55 8.29 -12.72
CA LYS A 5 17.00 9.26 -13.75
C LYS A 5 16.17 10.55 -13.73
N TYR A 6 14.97 10.52 -13.15
CA TYR A 6 14.12 11.70 -13.07
C TYR A 6 14.54 12.64 -11.93
N PRO A 7 14.29 13.95 -12.04
CA PRO A 7 14.43 14.88 -10.92
C PRO A 7 13.59 14.45 -9.71
N LEU A 8 14.04 14.78 -8.49
CA LEU A 8 13.37 14.38 -7.25
C LEU A 8 11.90 14.79 -7.20
N VAL A 9 11.56 15.96 -7.76
CA VAL A 9 10.18 16.47 -7.84
C VAL A 9 9.30 15.52 -8.66
N VAL A 10 9.79 15.07 -9.81
CA VAL A 10 9.09 14.12 -10.68
C VAL A 10 8.97 12.75 -10.01
N GLN A 11 10.03 12.28 -9.34
CA GLN A 11 9.98 11.02 -8.60
C GLN A 11 8.90 11.07 -7.50
N LYS A 12 8.82 12.18 -6.76
CA LYS A 12 7.83 12.37 -5.71
C LYS A 12 6.41 12.35 -6.29
N GLU A 13 6.17 13.09 -7.37
CA GLU A 13 4.85 13.16 -8.01
C GLU A 13 4.36 11.79 -8.47
N ILE A 14 5.26 10.99 -9.07
CA ILE A 14 4.96 9.61 -9.48
C ILE A 14 4.57 8.77 -8.25
N LEU A 15 5.34 8.85 -7.16
CA LEU A 15 5.07 8.08 -5.94
C LEU A 15 3.79 8.54 -5.23
N ASP A 16 3.46 9.83 -5.28
CA ASP A 16 2.25 10.40 -4.66
C ASP A 16 0.98 9.87 -5.35
N HIS A 17 1.04 9.57 -6.65
CA HIS A 17 -0.08 9.03 -7.43
C HIS A 17 -0.19 7.49 -7.42
N MET A 18 0.75 6.78 -6.78
CA MET A 18 0.70 5.32 -6.68
C MET A 18 -0.20 4.84 -5.53
N ILE A 19 -0.80 3.66 -5.67
CA ILE A 19 -1.50 3.00 -4.56
C ILE A 19 -0.50 2.36 -3.59
N TYR A 20 -0.93 2.10 -2.35
CA TYR A 20 -0.06 1.55 -1.30
C TYR A 20 0.64 0.26 -1.71
N VAL A 21 -0.05 -0.59 -2.46
CA VAL A 21 0.46 -1.89 -2.93
C VAL A 21 1.67 -1.71 -3.84
N ASP A 22 1.57 -0.79 -4.80
CA ASP A 22 2.64 -0.54 -5.75
C ASP A 22 3.84 0.11 -5.08
N LEU A 23 3.60 1.01 -4.12
CA LEU A 23 4.66 1.56 -3.26
C LEU A 23 5.38 0.46 -2.46
N LEU A 24 4.63 -0.48 -1.91
CA LEU A 24 5.17 -1.61 -1.15
C LEU A 24 6.01 -2.52 -2.07
N ARG A 25 5.48 -2.86 -3.25
CA ARG A 25 6.19 -3.63 -4.29
C ARG A 25 7.49 -2.95 -4.72
N LEU A 26 7.45 -1.64 -4.99
CA LEU A 26 8.62 -0.83 -5.31
C LEU A 26 9.68 -0.89 -4.21
N SER A 27 9.26 -0.82 -2.94
CA SER A 27 10.17 -0.88 -1.81
C SER A 27 10.99 -2.18 -1.75
N PHE A 28 10.47 -3.29 -2.30
CA PHE A 28 11.17 -4.57 -2.35
C PHE A 28 12.20 -4.66 -3.47
N MET A 29 12.13 -3.80 -4.50
CA MET A 29 13.02 -3.92 -5.66
C MET A 29 14.49 -3.63 -5.34
N SER A 30 14.79 -2.74 -4.38
CA SER A 30 16.16 -2.48 -3.93
C SER A 30 16.20 -1.69 -2.62
N LYS A 31 17.36 -1.73 -1.93
CA LYS A 31 17.61 -0.90 -0.74
C LYS A 31 17.45 0.59 -1.02
N ASN A 32 17.84 1.05 -2.21
CA ASN A 32 17.73 2.45 -2.61
C ASN A 32 16.27 2.85 -2.84
N MET A 33 15.48 1.97 -3.47
CA MET A 33 14.05 2.22 -3.68
C MET A 33 13.27 2.24 -2.37
N LYS A 34 13.57 1.32 -1.44
CA LYS A 34 13.02 1.35 -0.10
C LYS A 34 13.22 2.70 0.59
N LYS A 35 14.46 3.24 0.53
CA LYS A 35 14.79 4.55 1.10
C LYS A 35 14.02 5.68 0.40
N LEU A 36 13.95 5.66 -0.94
CA LEU A 36 13.24 6.67 -1.71
C LEU A 36 11.74 6.69 -1.38
N VAL A 37 11.08 5.54 -1.41
CA VAL A 37 9.66 5.38 -1.06
C VAL A 37 9.40 5.86 0.37
N ALA A 38 10.22 5.42 1.33
CA ALA A 38 10.08 5.82 2.73
C ALA A 38 10.27 7.34 2.94
N LEU A 39 11.16 7.98 2.18
CA LEU A 39 11.38 9.43 2.25
C LEU A 39 10.23 10.21 1.63
N ALA A 40 9.83 9.85 0.40
CA ALA A 40 8.80 10.57 -0.35
C ALA A 40 7.41 10.43 0.30
N GLN A 41 7.08 9.22 0.76
CA GLN A 41 5.74 8.88 1.27
C GLN A 41 5.65 8.91 2.80
N LYS A 42 6.62 9.51 3.50
CA LYS A 42 6.67 9.53 4.98
C LYS A 42 5.39 10.09 5.61
N LYS A 43 4.83 11.16 5.05
CA LYS A 43 3.59 11.76 5.54
C LYS A 43 2.40 10.81 5.37
N ARG A 44 2.30 10.18 4.21
CA ARG A 44 1.23 9.24 3.86
C ARG A 44 1.29 7.92 4.65
N PHE A 45 2.49 7.46 5.02
CA PHE A 45 2.62 6.30 5.91
C PHE A 45 2.32 6.64 7.36
N LYS A 46 2.56 7.89 7.79
CA LYS A 46 2.19 8.35 9.14
C LYS A 46 0.69 8.54 9.32
N SER A 47 -0.06 8.80 8.26
CA SER A 47 -1.51 8.92 8.31
C SER A 47 -2.23 7.56 8.35
N ILE A 48 -1.50 6.45 8.19
CA ILE A 48 -2.06 5.10 8.38
C ILE A 48 -2.35 4.90 9.86
N ARG A 49 -3.63 4.75 10.17
CA ARG A 49 -4.12 4.46 11.53
C ARG A 49 -3.96 2.99 11.88
N SER A 50 -4.37 2.10 10.97
CA SER A 50 -4.32 0.66 11.18
C SER A 50 -4.32 -0.11 9.86
N ILE A 51 -3.84 -1.35 9.95
CA ILE A 51 -3.96 -2.37 8.91
C ILE A 51 -4.93 -3.43 9.43
N GLU A 52 -6.04 -3.61 8.74
CA GLU A 52 -7.08 -4.57 9.12
C GLU A 52 -7.09 -5.78 8.20
N TYR A 53 -7.37 -6.94 8.79
CA TYR A 53 -7.47 -8.22 8.10
C TYR A 53 -8.90 -8.72 8.24
N HIS A 54 -9.58 -8.91 7.11
CA HIS A 54 -10.94 -9.40 7.06
C HIS A 54 -10.96 -10.75 6.35
N TYR A 55 -11.28 -11.79 7.10
CA TYR A 55 -11.48 -13.12 6.56
C TYR A 55 -12.95 -13.33 6.22
N ASP A 56 -13.22 -13.63 4.95
CA ASP A 56 -14.56 -13.99 4.50
C ASP A 56 -14.69 -15.52 4.43
N ARG A 57 -15.59 -16.05 5.26
CA ARG A 57 -15.84 -17.50 5.35
C ARG A 57 -16.49 -18.07 4.09
N LYS A 58 -17.11 -17.24 3.25
CA LYS A 58 -17.84 -17.70 2.06
C LYS A 58 -16.92 -18.06 0.92
N ASP A 59 -15.86 -17.28 0.72
CA ASP A 59 -14.87 -17.50 -0.33
C ASP A 59 -13.52 -18.00 0.22
N GLY A 60 -13.36 -18.08 1.54
CA GLY A 60 -12.14 -18.52 2.20
C GLY A 60 -10.99 -17.53 2.08
N LYS A 61 -11.26 -16.28 1.70
CA LYS A 61 -10.23 -15.29 1.38
C LYS A 61 -9.99 -14.33 2.53
N CYS A 62 -8.73 -14.00 2.77
CA CYS A 62 -8.34 -12.95 3.69
C CYS A 62 -7.96 -11.68 2.91
N ARG A 63 -8.73 -10.62 3.12
CA ARG A 63 -8.51 -9.30 2.51
C ARG A 63 -7.86 -8.36 3.51
N VAL A 64 -6.88 -7.61 3.06
CA VAL A 64 -6.13 -6.64 3.87
C VAL A 64 -6.53 -5.23 3.46
N TYR A 65 -6.82 -4.40 4.46
CA TYR A 65 -7.24 -3.01 4.30
C TYR A 65 -6.31 -2.07 5.06
N ILE A 66 -6.05 -0.90 4.48
CA ILE A 66 -5.40 0.22 5.17
C ILE A 66 -6.47 1.24 5.54
N LEU A 67 -6.52 1.62 6.82
CA LEU A 67 -7.32 2.73 7.31
C LEU A 67 -6.42 3.95 7.52
N ASP A 68 -6.81 5.07 6.92
CA ASP A 68 -6.12 6.35 7.04
C ASP A 68 -6.96 7.31 7.89
N GLU A 69 -6.32 8.16 8.69
CA GLU A 69 -6.95 9.22 9.47
C GLU A 69 -7.83 10.17 8.63
N HIS A 70 -7.59 10.27 7.32
CA HIS A 70 -8.35 11.15 6.41
C HIS A 70 -9.58 10.47 5.77
N THR A 71 -9.83 9.18 6.05
CA THR A 71 -11.07 8.53 5.60
C THR A 71 -12.22 8.87 6.57
N PRO A 72 -13.28 9.57 6.12
CA PRO A 72 -14.39 9.94 7.00
C PRO A 72 -15.15 8.69 7.46
N ASP A 73 -15.37 8.60 8.79
CA ASP A 73 -15.95 7.49 9.55
C ASP A 73 -17.40 7.10 9.15
N ASN A 74 -17.96 7.71 8.12
CA ASN A 74 -19.39 7.74 7.86
C ASN A 74 -19.92 6.65 6.90
N LYS A 75 -19.14 5.59 6.63
CA LYS A 75 -19.62 4.42 5.87
C LYS A 75 -19.22 3.11 6.54
N LYS A 76 -20.21 2.50 7.20
CA LYS A 76 -20.31 1.09 7.66
C LYS A 76 -19.08 0.22 7.33
N ARG A 77 -18.24 -0.06 8.34
CA ARG A 77 -17.30 -1.21 8.47
C ARG A 77 -16.30 -1.51 7.34
N LEU A 78 -16.29 -0.76 6.24
CA LEU A 78 -15.46 -1.02 5.04
C LEU A 78 -14.93 0.29 4.42
N SER A 79 -14.64 1.31 5.23
CA SER A 79 -14.05 2.58 4.74
C SER A 79 -12.52 2.51 4.55
N GLY A 80 -11.91 1.34 4.70
CA GLY A 80 -10.48 1.13 4.41
C GLY A 80 -10.22 0.93 2.93
N THR A 81 -9.05 1.35 2.45
CA THR A 81 -8.62 1.01 1.07
C THR A 81 -8.19 -0.45 1.05
N TRP A 82 -8.86 -1.29 0.25
CA TRP A 82 -8.40 -2.66 0.01
C TRP A 82 -7.04 -2.62 -0.68
N ILE A 83 -6.06 -3.33 -0.12
CA ILE A 83 -4.69 -3.34 -0.64
C ILE A 83 -4.27 -4.71 -1.18
N MET A 84 -4.61 -5.81 -0.52
CA MET A 84 -4.21 -7.12 -1.02
C MET A 84 -5.10 -8.22 -0.51
N GLU A 85 -5.10 -9.32 -1.24
CA GLU A 85 -5.62 -10.61 -0.79
C GLU A 85 -4.43 -11.47 -0.38
N ILE A 86 -4.51 -12.12 0.78
CA ILE A 86 -3.54 -13.14 1.17
C ILE A 86 -3.97 -14.43 0.46
N VAL A 87 -3.13 -14.87 -0.47
CA VAL A 87 -3.31 -16.13 -1.19
C VAL A 87 -2.49 -17.22 -0.49
N ASP A 88 -3.08 -18.38 -0.30
CA ASP A 88 -2.34 -19.55 0.20
C ASP A 88 -1.42 -20.06 -0.91
N ARG A 89 -0.11 -20.14 -0.61
CA ARG A 89 0.91 -20.62 -1.56
C ARG A 89 0.74 -22.09 -1.93
N SER A 90 -0.12 -22.83 -1.26
CA SER A 90 -0.47 -24.21 -1.64
C SER A 90 -1.28 -24.30 -2.94
N GLN A 91 -1.84 -23.20 -3.43
CA GLN A 91 -2.65 -23.15 -4.66
C GLN A 91 -1.88 -22.68 -5.90
N ASP A 92 -0.63 -22.26 -5.75
CA ASP A 92 0.26 -21.89 -6.85
C ASP A 92 0.94 -23.16 -7.40
N GLY A 93 0.16 -23.97 -8.13
CA GLY A 93 0.63 -25.17 -8.84
C GLY A 93 1.54 -24.85 -10.03
#